data_AF-A0AAW6JLQ7-F1
#
_entry.id   AF-A0AAW6JLQ7-F1
#
_cell.length_a   1.000
_cell.length_b   1.000
_cell.length_c   1.000
_cell.angle_alpha   90.00
_cell.angle_beta   90.00
_cell.angle_gamma   90.00
#
_symmetry.space_group_name_H-M   'P 1'
#
loop_
_entity.id
_entity.type
_entity.pdbx_description
1 polymer ?
#
loop_
_entity_poly.entity_id
_entity_poly.type
_entity_poly.pdbx_seq_one_letter_code
_entity_poly.pdbx_strand_id
1 'polypeptide(L)'
;MKAFEVTGKIDQKGQLLLDTPLEIHPSSQVRVIILVSDETESDPDDTPIEDIKESLKIALQEAKAGKRIPLAKMWEGIDAE
;
A
#
# COMPACT_ATOMS: atom_id res chain seq x y z
N MET A 1 4.36 19.59 -24.42
CA MET A 1 3.46 19.21 -23.31
C MET A 1 4.26 18.36 -22.33
N LYS A 2 4.21 18.64 -21.03
CA LYS A 2 4.92 17.90 -19.97
C LYS A 2 3.89 17.34 -19.00
N ALA A 3 3.99 16.06 -18.67
CA ALA A 3 3.13 15.41 -17.69
C ALA A 3 3.76 15.52 -16.29
N PHE A 4 2.94 15.69 -15.28
CA PHE A 4 3.33 15.67 -13.87
C PHE A 4 2.46 14.65 -13.16
N GLU A 5 3.10 13.78 -12.38
CA GLU A 5 2.41 12.82 -11.51
C GLU A 5 2.50 13.37 -10.08
N VAL A 6 1.33 13.64 -9.49
CA VAL A 6 1.20 14.16 -8.14
C VAL A 6 0.05 13.46 -7.44
N THR A 7 0.22 13.21 -6.14
CA THR A 7 -0.84 12.62 -5.32
C THR A 7 -1.83 13.69 -4.89
N GLY A 8 -3.10 13.30 -4.84
CA GLY A 8 -4.18 14.14 -4.38
C GLY A 8 -5.38 13.29 -3.97
N LYS A 9 -6.38 13.94 -3.38
CA LYS A 9 -7.60 13.31 -2.90
C LYS A 9 -8.81 13.99 -3.51
N ILE A 10 -9.88 13.22 -3.70
CA ILE A 10 -11.18 13.76 -4.08
C ILE A 10 -11.95 14.09 -2.80
N ASP A 11 -12.41 15.33 -2.66
CA ASP A 11 -13.23 15.76 -1.53
C ASP A 11 -14.69 15.25 -1.64
N GLN A 12 -15.48 15.47 -0.59
CA GLN A 12 -16.90 15.07 -0.56
C GLN A 12 -17.77 15.75 -1.63
N LYS A 13 -17.27 16.81 -2.28
CA LYS A 13 -17.96 17.55 -3.34
C LYS A 13 -17.44 17.15 -4.73
N GLY A 14 -16.51 16.20 -4.83
CA GLY A 14 -15.91 15.75 -6.08
C GLY A 14 -14.77 16.63 -6.59
N GLN A 15 -14.19 17.50 -5.76
CA GLN A 15 -13.06 18.36 -6.15
C GLN A 15 -11.72 17.68 -5.88
N LEU A 16 -10.80 17.78 -6.84
CA LEU A 16 -9.42 17.30 -6.68
C LEU A 16 -8.61 18.28 -5.83
N LEU A 17 -8.17 17.81 -4.67
CA LEU A 17 -7.24 18.49 -3.78
C LEU A 17 -5.87 17.84 -3.94
N LEU A 18 -4.88 18.62 -4.40
CA LEU A 18 -3.51 18.14 -4.50
C LEU A 18 -2.83 18.22 -3.12
N ASP A 19 -2.07 17.20 -2.76
CA ASP A 19 -1.31 17.21 -1.50
C ASP A 19 -0.17 18.24 -1.54
N THR A 20 0.32 18.55 -2.75
CA THR A 20 1.37 19.54 -2.99
C THR A 20 1.01 20.47 -4.17
N PRO A 21 1.41 21.76 -4.12
CA PRO A 21 1.19 22.68 -5.24
C PRO A 21 1.98 22.26 -6.50
N LEU A 22 1.39 22.50 -7.68
CA LEU A 22 2.10 22.29 -8.95
C LEU A 22 3.09 23.44 -9.20
N GLU A 23 4.36 23.10 -9.36
CA GLU A 23 5.42 24.03 -9.75
C GLU A 23 5.40 24.31 -11.26
N ILE A 24 4.27 24.81 -11.76
CA ILE A 24 4.09 25.22 -13.16
C ILE A 24 3.98 26.73 -13.26
N HIS A 25 4.24 27.28 -14.45
CA HIS A 25 4.07 28.72 -14.67
C HIS A 25 2.63 29.15 -14.35
N PRO A 26 2.45 30.25 -13.58
CA PRO A 26 1.14 30.75 -13.23
C PRO A 26 0.31 31.04 -14.48
N SER A 27 -1.00 30.78 -14.40
CA SER A 27 -1.98 30.98 -15.48
C SER A 27 -1.78 30.13 -16.75
N SER A 28 -1.03 29.03 -16.67
CA SER A 28 -0.92 28.06 -17.77
C SER A 28 -2.18 27.19 -17.89
N GLN A 29 -2.65 26.95 -19.11
CA GLN A 29 -3.72 25.98 -19.36
C GLN A 29 -3.18 24.55 -19.22
N VAL A 30 -3.86 23.71 -18.43
CA VAL A 30 -3.44 22.33 -18.15
C VAL A 30 -4.50 21.32 -18.56
N ARG A 31 -4.07 20.10 -18.90
CA ARG A 31 -4.93 18.93 -19.08
C ARG A 31 -4.72 18.00 -17.88
N VAL A 32 -5.79 17.70 -17.15
CA VAL A 32 -5.75 16.82 -15.96
C VAL A 32 -6.15 15.40 -16.39
N ILE A 33 -5.36 14.41 -15.98
CA ILE A 33 -5.70 12.99 -16.10
C ILE A 33 -5.74 12.46 -14.67
N ILE A 34 -6.88 11.87 -14.28
CA ILE A 34 -7.09 11.31 -12.95
C ILE A 34 -7.05 9.79 -13.09
N LEU A 35 -6.12 9.15 -12.39
CA LEU A 35 -6.10 7.71 -12.22
C LEU A 35 -6.73 7.41 -10.87
N VAL A 36 -7.84 6.68 -10.89
CA VAL A 36 -8.48 6.17 -9.67
C VAL A 36 -8.14 4.69 -9.61
N SER A 37 -7.53 4.26 -8.52
CA SER A 37 -7.38 2.83 -8.24
C SER A 37 -8.76 2.29 -7.92
N ASP A 38 -9.23 1.31 -8.69
CA ASP A 38 -10.38 0.51 -8.30
C ASP A 38 -9.94 -0.36 -7.11
N GLU A 39 -10.14 0.14 -5.89
CA GLU A 39 -9.95 -0.64 -4.65
C GLU A 39 -10.83 -1.91 -4.61
N THR A 40 -11.74 -2.06 -5.59
CA THR A 40 -12.65 -3.19 -5.76
C THR A 40 -12.13 -4.29 -6.66
N GLU A 41 -11.00 -4.13 -7.35
CA GLU A 41 -10.28 -5.29 -7.89
C GLU A 41 -9.54 -5.96 -6.73
N SER A 42 -10.29 -6.67 -5.89
CA SER A 42 -9.72 -7.61 -4.93
C SER A 42 -9.01 -8.67 -5.76
N ASP A 43 -7.69 -8.66 -5.77
CA ASP A 43 -6.93 -9.81 -6.22
C ASP A 43 -7.43 -11.01 -5.38
N PRO A 44 -7.93 -12.09 -6.00
CA PRO A 44 -8.35 -13.27 -5.24
C PRO A 44 -7.21 -13.90 -4.45
N ASP A 45 -5.95 -13.58 -4.78
CA ASP A 45 -4.75 -14.02 -4.06
C ASP A 45 -4.35 -13.03 -2.93
N ASP A 46 -4.98 -11.86 -2.83
CA ASP A 46 -4.69 -10.90 -1.75
C ASP A 46 -5.33 -11.32 -0.43
N THR A 47 -4.50 -11.38 0.62
CA THR A 47 -4.97 -11.63 1.97
C THR A 47 -5.56 -10.34 2.56
N PRO A 48 -6.77 -10.37 3.14
CA PRO A 48 -7.40 -9.20 3.75
C PRO A 48 -6.49 -8.53 4.80
N ILE A 49 -6.54 -7.20 4.85
CA ILE A 49 -5.73 -6.41 5.80
C ILE A 49 -6.05 -6.80 7.26
N GLU A 50 -7.30 -7.15 7.55
CA GLU A 50 -7.75 -7.60 8.86
C GLU A 50 -7.02 -8.89 9.28
N ASP A 51 -6.92 -9.86 8.38
CA ASP A 51 -6.25 -11.14 8.61
C ASP A 51 -4.74 -10.96 8.83
N ILE A 52 -4.11 -10.07 8.05
CA ILE A 52 -2.71 -9.69 8.24
C ILE A 52 -2.50 -9.06 9.63
N LYS A 53 -3.39 -8.15 10.05
CA LYS A 53 -3.30 -7.50 11.37
C LYS A 53 -3.44 -8.51 12.51
N GLU A 54 -4.35 -9.48 12.41
CA GLU A 54 -4.50 -10.53 13.43
C GLU A 54 -3.28 -11.45 13.47
N SER A 55 -2.82 -11.91 12.31
CA SER A 55 -1.62 -12.74 12.20
C SER A 55 -0.39 -12.08 12.83
N LEU A 56 -0.16 -10.79 12.55
CA LEU A 56 0.95 -10.03 13.13
C LEU A 56 0.84 -9.88 14.65
N LYS A 57 -0.38 -9.67 15.19
CA LYS A 57 -0.59 -9.62 16.64
C LYS A 57 -0.23 -10.94 17.30
N ILE A 58 -0.66 -12.07 16.72
CA ILE A 58 -0.36 -13.41 17.23
C ILE A 58 1.14 -13.65 17.20
N ALA A 59 1.79 -13.45 16.05
CA ALA A 59 3.23 -13.64 15.88
C ALA A 59 4.05 -12.81 16.88
N LEU A 60 3.61 -11.57 17.17
CA LEU A 60 4.25 -10.72 18.17
C LEU A 60 4.13 -11.29 19.59
N GLN A 61 2.98 -11.88 19.96
CA GLN A 61 2.80 -12.51 21.27
C GLN A 61 3.62 -13.79 21.41
N GLU A 62 3.65 -14.63 20.37
CA GLU A 62 4.48 -15.83 20.32
C GLU A 62 5.96 -15.49 20.44
N ALA A 63 6.37 -14.46 19.71
CA ALA A 63 7.70 -13.92 19.82
C ALA A 63 8.01 -13.52 21.27
N LYS A 64 7.16 -12.71 21.93
CA LYS A 64 7.34 -12.32 23.34
C LYS A 64 7.38 -13.51 24.29
N ALA A 65 6.61 -14.56 24.02
CA ALA A 65 6.57 -15.80 24.80
C ALA A 65 7.77 -16.75 24.52
N GLY A 66 8.69 -16.39 23.63
CA GLY A 66 9.84 -17.21 23.27
C GLY A 66 9.51 -18.37 22.33
N LYS A 67 8.27 -18.45 21.82
CA LYS A 67 7.85 -19.41 20.79
C LYS A 67 8.36 -18.94 19.43
N ARG A 68 9.64 -19.18 19.16
CA ARG A 68 10.31 -18.77 17.91
C ARG A 68 11.24 -19.89 17.44
N ILE A 69 11.45 -19.98 16.14
CA ILE A 69 12.46 -20.85 15.55
C ILE A 69 13.74 -20.02 15.38
N PRO A 70 14.90 -20.47 15.88
CA PRO A 70 16.17 -19.81 15.61
C PRO A 70 16.45 -19.78 14.10
N LEU A 71 17.01 -18.69 13.59
CA LEU A 71 17.27 -18.53 12.16
C LEU A 71 18.12 -19.66 11.57
N ALA A 72 19.11 -20.15 12.32
CA ALA A 72 19.96 -21.28 11.91
C ALA A 72 19.17 -22.58 11.69
N LYS A 73 18.00 -22.71 12.32
CA LYS A 73 17.09 -23.87 12.22
C LYS A 73 15.95 -23.67 11.24
N MET A 74 15.82 -22.49 10.64
CA MET A 74 14.70 -22.17 9.74
C MET A 74 14.68 -23.04 8.49
N TRP A 75 15.84 -23.56 8.09
CA TRP A 75 16.01 -24.45 6.94
C TRP A 75 15.87 -25.94 7.29
N GLU A 76 15.79 -26.30 8.58
CA GLU A 76 15.60 -27.70 9.01
C GLU A 76 14.21 -28.18 8.57
N GLY A 77 14.16 -29.16 7.65
CA GLY A 77 12.91 -29.77 7.18
C GLY A 77 12.24 -29.08 5.97
N ILE A 78 12.89 -28.06 5.40
CA ILE A 78 12.56 -27.55 4.06
C ILE A 78 13.53 -28.26 3.09
N ASP A 79 13.16 -29.45 2.64
CA ASP A 79 13.94 -30.17 1.62
C ASP A 79 13.81 -29.43 0.28
N ALA A 80 14.95 -29.10 -0.33
CA ALA A 80 15.01 -28.58 -1.70
C ALA A 80 15.11 -29.77 -2.67
N GLU A 81 14.01 -30.51 -2.86
CA GLU A 81 13.85 -31.40 -4.02
C GLU A 81 13.31 -30.62 -5.23
#